data_AF-A0A935R1D4-F1
#
_entry.id   AF-A0A935R1D4-F1
#
_cell.length_a   1.000
_cell.length_b   1.000
_cell.length_c   1.000
_cell.angle_alpha   90.00
_cell.angle_beta   90.00
_cell.angle_gamma   90.00
#
_symmetry.space_group_name_H-M   'P 1'
#
loop_
_entity.id
_entity.type
_entity.pdbx_description
1 polymer ?
#
loop_
_entity_poly.entity_id
_entity_poly.type
_entity_poly.pdbx_seq_one_letter_code
_entity_poly.pdbx_strand_id
1 'polypeptide(L)'
;MGPILLLLLSCAARDGAVRGGAPADPAQLASFELAWSAIGEAYPDPAMKGLDWQGLHDELLPEAQAARTNAETRAVIQKLLDALGDSHFQVFPAAEDVPREITLPTPPPAPPPPPAAPAQPPEPPPRRPPDRRRAPTTPRPPAASPVGRPRRRGL
;
A
#
# COMPACT_ATOMS: atom_id res chain seq x y z
N MET A 1 58.90 -21.55 39.35
CA MET A 1 58.07 -22.72 39.01
C MET A 1 56.62 -22.27 38.97
N GLY A 2 56.22 -21.57 37.92
CA GLY A 2 55.07 -22.00 37.11
C GLY A 2 54.34 -20.74 36.60
N PRO A 3 53.81 -20.75 35.36
CA PRO A 3 53.81 -19.57 34.49
C PRO A 3 52.43 -18.98 34.20
N ILE A 4 52.43 -17.68 33.87
CA ILE A 4 51.79 -17.04 32.71
C ILE A 4 50.51 -17.70 32.17
N LEU A 5 49.39 -16.99 32.26
CA LEU A 5 48.59 -16.72 31.06
C LEU A 5 47.90 -15.35 31.16
N LEU A 6 48.58 -14.35 30.59
CA LEU A 6 48.04 -13.05 30.25
C LEU A 6 46.89 -13.26 29.24
N LEU A 7 45.64 -13.09 29.67
CA LEU A 7 44.51 -13.00 28.74
C LEU A 7 44.47 -11.56 28.21
N LEU A 8 45.27 -11.30 27.17
CA LEU A 8 45.12 -10.14 26.32
C LEU A 8 43.80 -10.29 25.56
N LEU A 9 42.71 -9.83 26.18
CA LEU A 9 41.43 -9.66 25.50
C LEU A 9 41.61 -8.52 24.51
N SER A 10 42.00 -8.92 23.29
CA SER A 10 42.14 -8.08 22.12
C SER A 10 40.84 -7.31 21.90
N CYS A 11 40.81 -6.07 22.35
CA CYS A 11 39.84 -5.09 21.92
C CYS A 11 40.26 -4.64 20.52
N ALA A 12 40.14 -5.54 19.54
CA ALA A 12 39.90 -5.11 18.17
C ALA A 12 38.46 -4.61 18.18
N ALA A 13 38.26 -3.38 18.65
CA ALA A 13 37.18 -2.58 18.14
C ALA A 13 37.31 -2.72 16.62
N ARG A 14 36.32 -3.37 16.02
CA ARG A 14 36.13 -3.25 14.60
C ARG A 14 35.84 -1.76 14.44
N ASP A 15 36.89 -0.99 14.17
CA ASP A 15 36.79 0.15 13.28
C ASP A 15 36.18 -0.44 12.01
N GLY A 16 34.85 -0.58 12.02
CA GLY A 16 34.05 -0.46 10.84
C GLY A 16 34.47 0.90 10.34
N ALA A 17 35.46 0.91 9.46
CA ALA A 17 35.71 2.00 8.57
C ALA A 17 34.34 2.24 7.95
N VAL A 18 33.62 3.22 8.51
CA VAL A 18 32.89 4.19 7.73
C VAL A 18 33.97 4.66 6.76
N ARG A 19 34.15 3.91 5.66
CA ARG A 19 34.71 4.45 4.44
C ARG A 19 33.90 5.72 4.32
N GLY A 20 34.58 6.86 4.42
CA GLY A 20 33.98 8.16 4.20
C GLY A 20 33.38 8.11 2.80
N GLY A 21 32.15 7.63 2.73
CA GLY A 21 31.35 7.65 1.55
C GLY A 21 31.10 9.12 1.32
N ALA A 22 31.18 9.53 0.05
CA ALA A 22 30.63 10.82 -0.35
C ALA A 22 29.27 11.02 0.36
N PRO A 23 28.93 12.25 0.78
CA PRO A 23 27.66 12.52 1.47
C PRO A 23 26.50 11.86 0.71
N ALA A 24 25.48 11.45 1.46
CA ALA A 24 24.24 10.93 0.90
C ALA A 24 23.80 11.82 -0.27
N ASP A 25 23.40 11.23 -1.39
CA ASP A 25 22.76 12.01 -2.43
C ASP A 25 21.46 12.58 -1.82
N PRO A 26 21.32 13.90 -1.70
CA PRO A 26 20.20 14.50 -0.99
C PRO A 26 18.85 14.17 -1.64
N ALA A 27 18.82 13.90 -2.95
CA ALA A 27 17.59 13.50 -3.63
C ALA A 27 17.16 12.08 -3.24
N GLN A 28 18.13 11.19 -2.96
CA GLN A 28 17.85 9.82 -2.56
C GLN A 28 17.31 9.74 -1.14
N LEU A 29 17.96 10.43 -0.21
CA LEU A 29 17.45 10.53 1.15
C LEU A 29 16.07 11.20 1.17
N ALA A 30 15.88 12.31 0.46
CA ALA A 30 14.59 12.98 0.41
C ALA A 30 13.46 12.10 -0.14
N SER A 31 13.77 11.23 -1.10
CA SER A 31 12.80 10.28 -1.66
C SER A 31 12.39 9.20 -0.66
N PHE A 32 13.33 8.69 0.14
CA PHE A 32 13.04 7.77 1.24
C PHE A 32 12.19 8.45 2.33
N GLU A 33 12.59 9.63 2.80
CA GLU A 33 11.88 10.40 3.83
C GLU A 33 10.44 10.69 3.42
N LEU A 34 10.24 11.15 2.17
CA LEU A 34 8.90 11.43 1.63
C LEU A 34 8.04 10.16 1.56
N ALA A 35 8.61 9.03 1.14
CA ALA A 35 7.87 7.78 1.09
C ALA A 35 7.46 7.32 2.50
N TRP A 36 8.39 7.31 3.46
CA TRP A 36 8.11 6.93 4.83
C TRP A 36 7.04 7.82 5.47
N SER A 37 7.15 9.15 5.32
CA SER A 37 6.19 10.09 5.90
C SER A 37 4.82 9.97 5.24
N ALA A 38 4.77 9.93 3.90
CA ALA A 38 3.51 9.85 3.16
C ALA A 38 2.76 8.55 3.45
N ILE A 39 3.47 7.43 3.58
CA ILE A 39 2.86 6.15 3.95
C ILE A 39 2.33 6.24 5.39
N GLY A 40 3.13 6.71 6.34
CA GLY A 40 2.69 6.84 7.75
C GLY A 40 1.48 7.76 7.92
N GLU A 41 1.39 8.84 7.14
CA GLU A 41 0.25 9.77 7.18
C GLU A 41 -1.02 9.20 6.51
N ALA A 42 -0.86 8.44 5.42
CA ALA A 42 -1.97 7.93 4.63
C ALA A 42 -2.46 6.54 5.07
N TYR A 43 -1.71 5.83 5.91
CA TYR A 43 -2.05 4.46 6.28
C TYR A 43 -3.35 4.41 7.11
N PRO A 44 -4.33 3.56 6.75
CA PRO A 44 -5.64 3.59 7.39
C PRO A 44 -5.67 3.22 8.88
N ASP A 45 -4.72 2.40 9.32
CA ASP A 45 -4.60 1.99 10.72
C ASP A 45 -3.49 2.80 11.42
N PRO A 46 -3.83 3.70 12.36
CA PRO A 46 -2.83 4.50 13.07
C PRO A 46 -1.81 3.66 13.85
N ALA A 47 -2.15 2.43 14.21
CA ALA A 47 -1.23 1.52 14.89
C ALA A 47 -0.29 0.77 13.93
N MET A 48 -0.42 0.97 12.61
CA MET A 48 0.39 0.30 11.59
C MET A 48 0.39 -1.23 11.76
N LYS A 49 -0.75 -1.83 12.15
CA LYS A 49 -0.86 -3.26 12.49
C LYS A 49 0.06 -3.72 13.63
N GLY A 50 0.46 -2.81 14.52
CA GLY A 50 1.41 -3.04 15.61
C GLY A 50 2.88 -2.95 15.20
N LEU A 51 3.17 -2.49 13.98
CA LEU A 51 4.53 -2.23 13.51
C LEU A 51 5.08 -0.95 14.16
N ASP A 52 6.31 -1.01 14.69
CA ASP A 52 7.03 0.18 15.12
C ASP A 52 7.51 0.95 13.88
N TRP A 53 6.68 1.88 13.41
CA TRP A 53 6.93 2.62 12.19
C TRP A 53 8.15 3.55 12.26
N GLN A 54 8.38 4.14 13.44
CA GLN A 54 9.56 4.97 13.66
C GLN A 54 10.80 4.09 13.77
N GLY A 55 10.72 2.98 14.50
CA GLY A 55 11.83 2.03 14.62
C GLY A 55 12.27 1.48 13.26
N LEU A 56 11.32 1.15 12.37
CA LEU A 56 11.62 0.70 11.02
C LEU A 56 12.32 1.78 10.18
N HIS A 57 11.91 3.04 10.32
CA HIS A 57 12.61 4.15 9.69
C HIS A 57 14.05 4.27 10.19
N ASP A 58 14.25 4.25 11.51
CA ASP A 58 15.56 4.40 12.10
C ASP A 58 16.50 3.25 11.72
N GLU A 59 15.96 2.04 11.53
CA GLU A 59 16.69 0.88 11.02
C GLU A 59 17.12 1.05 9.56
N LEU A 60 16.25 1.59 8.70
CA LEU A 60 16.50 1.73 7.26
C LEU A 60 17.23 3.02 6.87
N LEU A 61 17.23 4.03 7.74
CA LEU A 61 17.85 5.35 7.49
C LEU A 61 19.33 5.27 7.09
N PRO A 62 20.20 4.44 7.72
CA PRO A 62 21.59 4.31 7.29
C PRO A 62 21.74 3.80 5.86
N GLU A 63 20.85 2.91 5.40
CA GLU A 63 20.86 2.39 4.04
C GLU A 63 20.35 3.43 3.04
N ALA A 64 19.31 4.18 3.39
CA ALA A 64 18.85 5.32 2.59
C ALA A 64 19.93 6.39 2.42
N GLN A 65 20.69 6.69 3.48
CA GLN A 65 21.84 7.61 3.42
C GLN A 65 22.99 7.07 2.57
N ALA A 66 23.13 5.74 2.47
CA ALA A 66 24.13 5.09 1.65
C ALA A 66 23.73 4.98 0.17
N ALA A 67 22.44 5.12 -0.16
CA ALA A 67 21.94 5.06 -1.53
C ALA A 67 22.51 6.19 -2.40
N ARG A 68 22.86 5.84 -3.64
CA ARG A 68 23.44 6.72 -4.66
C ARG A 68 22.61 6.73 -5.93
N THR A 69 21.74 5.74 -6.12
CA THR A 69 20.92 5.59 -7.31
C THR A 69 19.44 5.44 -6.97
N ASN A 70 18.57 5.76 -7.94
CA ASN A 70 17.13 5.61 -7.78
C ASN A 70 16.76 4.14 -7.49
N ALA A 71 17.47 3.20 -8.11
CA ALA A 71 17.28 1.77 -7.88
C ALA A 71 17.60 1.37 -6.43
N GLU A 72 18.71 1.87 -5.87
CA GLU A 72 19.07 1.62 -4.47
C GLU A 72 18.04 2.22 -3.52
N THR A 73 17.63 3.48 -3.73
CA THR A 73 16.59 4.11 -2.90
C THR A 73 15.27 3.35 -2.96
N ARG A 74 14.85 2.91 -4.15
CA ARG A 74 13.64 2.10 -4.30
C ARG A 74 13.76 0.76 -3.60
N ALA A 75 14.93 0.14 -3.57
CA ALA A 75 15.13 -1.10 -2.83
C ALA A 75 14.91 -0.89 -1.32
N VAL A 76 15.36 0.25 -0.77
CA VAL A 76 15.09 0.61 0.63
C VAL A 76 13.61 0.86 0.88
N ILE A 77 12.94 1.60 -0.01
CA ILE A 77 11.48 1.82 0.06
C ILE A 77 10.72 0.50 -0.06
N GLN A 78 11.20 -0.44 -0.87
CA GLN A 78 10.57 -1.75 -0.99
C GLN A 78 10.63 -2.52 0.34
N LYS A 79 11.75 -2.48 1.08
CA LYS A 79 11.85 -3.09 2.41
C LYS A 79 10.82 -2.51 3.39
N LEU A 80 10.59 -1.21 3.31
CA LEU A 80 9.59 -0.49 4.11
C LEU A 80 8.16 -0.98 3.81
N LEU A 81 7.85 -1.24 2.53
CA LEU A 81 6.57 -1.81 2.11
C LEU A 81 6.43 -3.30 2.46
N ASP A 82 7.49 -4.08 2.31
CA ASP A 82 7.51 -5.50 2.64
C ASP A 82 7.19 -5.73 4.12
N ALA A 83 7.66 -4.84 5.01
CA ALA A 83 7.35 -4.88 6.44
C ALA A 83 5.86 -4.68 6.75
N LEU A 84 5.12 -3.92 5.92
CA LEU A 84 3.66 -3.76 6.06
C LEU A 84 2.91 -5.03 5.65
N GLY A 85 3.48 -5.80 4.72
CA GLY A 85 2.92 -7.07 4.24
C GLY A 85 1.61 -6.93 3.45
N ASP A 86 1.27 -5.74 2.96
CA ASP A 86 0.02 -5.47 2.24
C ASP A 86 0.25 -5.47 0.73
N SER A 87 -0.45 -6.35 0.01
CA SER A 87 -0.33 -6.52 -1.44
C SER A 87 -0.76 -5.31 -2.28
N HIS A 88 -1.33 -4.27 -1.66
CA HIS A 88 -1.83 -3.08 -2.34
C HIS A 88 -0.74 -2.04 -2.60
N PHE A 89 0.43 -2.17 -1.99
CA PHE A 89 1.55 -1.25 -2.18
C PHE A 89 2.53 -1.76 -3.22
N GLN A 90 2.96 -0.87 -4.12
CA GLN A 90 3.94 -1.15 -5.17
C GLN A 90 4.79 0.11 -5.41
N VAL A 91 6.08 -0.07 -5.69
CA VAL A 91 6.98 1.01 -6.12
C VAL A 91 7.18 0.92 -7.62
N PHE A 92 6.81 1.97 -8.35
CA PHE A 92 7.02 2.04 -9.80
C PHE A 92 8.35 2.70 -10.14
N PRO A 93 9.09 2.18 -11.14
CA PRO A 93 10.28 2.84 -11.62
C PRO A 93 9.96 4.15 -12.34
N ALA A 94 10.84 5.14 -12.22
CA ALA A 94 10.82 6.32 -13.07
C ALA A 94 11.07 5.87 -14.53
N ALA A 95 10.44 6.55 -15.50
CA ALA A 95 10.51 6.18 -16.91
C ALA A 95 11.95 6.14 -17.47
N GLU A 96 12.88 6.85 -16.84
CA GLU A 96 14.31 6.89 -17.19
C GLU A 96 15.13 5.69 -16.68
N ASP A 97 14.60 4.94 -15.71
CA ASP A 97 15.28 3.80 -15.07
C ASP A 97 14.87 2.44 -15.65
N VAL A 98 13.97 2.48 -16.65
CA VAL A 98 13.59 1.33 -17.45
C VAL A 98 14.62 1.23 -18.57
N PRO A 99 15.34 0.10 -18.76
CA PRO A 99 16.17 -0.09 -19.94
C PRO A 99 15.34 0.24 -21.18
N ARG A 100 15.86 1.09 -22.08
CA ARG A 100 15.18 1.53 -23.32
C ARG A 100 14.85 0.40 -24.31
N GLU A 101 14.96 -0.84 -23.88
CA GLU A 101 14.56 -2.05 -24.61
C GLU A 101 13.22 -2.58 -24.12
N ILE A 102 12.29 -1.69 -23.75
CA ILE A 102 10.88 -1.91 -24.04
C ILE A 102 10.59 -1.13 -25.32
N THR A 103 11.11 -1.60 -26.45
CA THR A 103 10.44 -1.33 -27.73
C THR A 103 9.06 -1.95 -27.59
N LEU A 104 8.07 -1.15 -27.19
CA LEU A 104 6.70 -1.44 -27.60
C LEU A 104 6.80 -1.55 -29.12
N PRO A 105 6.49 -2.71 -29.73
CA PRO A 105 6.46 -2.80 -31.17
C PRO A 105 5.57 -1.65 -31.64
N THR A 106 6.03 -0.88 -32.65
CA THR A 106 5.15 0.06 -33.34
C THR A 106 3.85 -0.71 -33.59
N PRO A 107 2.70 -0.25 -33.07
CA PRO A 107 1.47 -0.98 -33.27
C PRO A 107 1.33 -1.19 -34.77
N PRO A 108 1.10 -2.44 -35.24
CA PRO A 108 0.85 -2.64 -36.66
C PRO A 108 -0.24 -1.66 -37.09
N PRO A 109 -0.17 -1.11 -38.32
CA PRO A 109 -1.23 -0.23 -38.80
C PRO A 109 -2.56 -0.91 -38.49
N ALA A 110 -3.49 -0.15 -37.91
CA ALA A 110 -4.78 -0.69 -37.50
C ALA A 110 -5.33 -1.54 -38.67
N PRO A 111 -5.77 -2.78 -38.41
CA PRO A 111 -6.40 -3.57 -39.47
C PRO A 111 -7.50 -2.71 -40.08
N PRO A 112 -7.76 -2.82 -41.40
CA PRO A 112 -8.89 -2.13 -42.00
C PRO A 112 -10.13 -2.41 -41.14
N PRO A 113 -11.01 -1.42 -40.93
CA PRO A 113 -12.21 -1.65 -40.15
C PRO A 113 -12.90 -2.89 -40.71
N PRO A 114 -13.44 -3.77 -39.85
CA PRO A 114 -14.20 -4.91 -40.35
C PRO A 114 -15.26 -4.38 -41.32
N PRO A 115 -15.60 -5.13 -42.40
CA PRO A 115 -16.69 -4.73 -43.27
C PRO A 115 -17.88 -4.41 -42.37
N ALA A 116 -18.55 -3.28 -42.65
CA ALA A 116 -19.69 -2.84 -41.88
C ALA A 116 -20.57 -4.06 -41.60
N ALA A 117 -20.71 -4.41 -40.31
CA ALA A 117 -21.55 -5.54 -39.93
C ALA A 117 -22.90 -5.32 -40.61
N PRO A 118 -23.53 -6.37 -41.19
CA PRO A 118 -24.86 -6.23 -41.77
C PRO A 118 -25.72 -5.51 -40.75
N ALA A 119 -26.44 -4.47 -41.20
CA ALA A 119 -27.26 -3.63 -40.33
C ALA A 119 -28.01 -4.54 -39.35
N GLN A 120 -27.69 -4.43 -38.07
CA GLN A 120 -28.40 -5.21 -37.08
C GLN A 120 -29.89 -4.88 -37.25
N PRO A 121 -30.78 -5.89 -37.37
CA PRO A 121 -32.20 -5.62 -37.38
C PRO A 121 -32.53 -4.75 -36.16
N PRO A 122 -33.46 -3.79 -36.27
CA PRO A 122 -33.73 -2.85 -35.19
C PRO A 122 -33.96 -3.64 -33.90
N GLU A 123 -33.20 -3.32 -32.85
CA GLU A 123 -33.40 -3.98 -31.57
C GLU A 123 -34.88 -3.86 -31.17
N PRO A 124 -35.51 -4.94 -30.68
CA PRO A 124 -36.85 -4.85 -30.17
C PRO A 124 -36.88 -3.80 -29.05
N PRO A 125 -37.96 -3.01 -28.94
CA PRO A 125 -38.04 -1.97 -27.92
C PRO A 125 -37.75 -2.56 -26.54
N PRO A 126 -37.03 -1.84 -25.67
CA PRO A 126 -36.67 -2.35 -24.35
C PRO A 126 -37.94 -2.80 -23.63
N ARG A 127 -37.91 -4.01 -23.05
CA ARG A 127 -39.05 -4.53 -22.30
C ARG A 127 -39.39 -3.52 -21.21
N ARG A 128 -40.67 -3.13 -21.15
CA ARG A 128 -41.15 -2.19 -20.15
C ARG A 128 -40.73 -2.70 -18.76
N PRO A 129 -40.00 -1.93 -17.95
CA PRO A 129 -39.59 -2.38 -16.63
C PRO A 129 -40.82 -2.74 -15.80
N PRO A 130 -40.73 -3.74 -14.90
CA PRO A 130 -41.86 -4.14 -14.09
C PRO A 130 -42.41 -2.94 -13.30
N ASP A 131 -43.73 -2.80 -13.31
CA ASP A 131 -44.41 -1.69 -12.64
C ASP A 131 -44.18 -1.78 -11.13
N ARG A 132 -43.23 -0.98 -10.61
CA ARG A 132 -42.86 -0.94 -9.19
C ARG A 132 -44.03 -0.54 -8.28
N ARG A 133 -45.16 -0.09 -8.82
CA ARG A 133 -46.36 0.26 -8.03
C ARG A 133 -47.18 -0.95 -7.57
N ARG A 134 -46.88 -2.17 -8.02
CA ARG A 134 -47.52 -3.41 -7.54
C ARG A 134 -46.64 -4.20 -6.57
N ALA A 135 -46.05 -3.54 -5.58
CA ALA A 135 -45.59 -4.28 -4.40
C ALA A 135 -46.84 -4.79 -3.64
N PRO A 136 -46.93 -6.07 -3.24
CA PRO A 136 -47.95 -6.49 -2.30
C PRO A 136 -47.74 -5.68 -1.01
N THR A 137 -48.72 -4.86 -0.65
CA THR A 137 -48.72 -4.14 0.61
C THR A 137 -48.78 -5.19 1.71
N THR A 138 -47.66 -5.50 2.35
CA THR A 138 -47.69 -6.31 3.57
C THR A 138 -48.52 -5.53 4.60
N PRO A 139 -49.62 -6.08 5.12
CA PRO A 139 -50.39 -5.39 6.14
C PRO A 139 -49.50 -5.16 7.35
N ARG A 140 -49.45 -3.91 7.82
CA ARG A 140 -48.75 -3.52 9.04
C ARG A 140 -49.34 -4.36 10.19
N PRO A 141 -48.52 -5.06 10.99
CA PRO A 141 -49.04 -5.77 12.16
C PRO A 141 -49.75 -4.78 13.10
N PRO A 142 -50.83 -5.19 13.78
CA PRO A 142 -51.53 -4.31 14.70
C PRO A 142 -50.56 -3.87 15.81
N ALA A 143 -50.64 -2.59 16.18
CA ALA A 143 -49.89 -2.06 17.30
C ALA A 143 -50.16 -2.92 18.54
N ALA A 144 -49.10 -3.42 19.18
CA ALA A 144 -49.22 -4.10 20.46
C ALA A 144 -49.92 -3.15 21.44
N SER A 145 -51.09 -3.57 21.93
CA SER A 145 -51.81 -2.87 22.98
C SER A 145 -50.88 -2.66 24.18
N PRO A 146 -50.85 -1.47 24.80
CA PRO A 146 -50.09 -1.28 26.03
C PRO A 146 -50.67 -2.24 27.09
N VAL A 147 -49.85 -3.21 27.49
CA VAL A 147 -50.12 -4.06 28.65
C VAL A 147 -50.42 -3.15 29.84
N GLY A 148 -51.63 -3.29 30.37
CA GLY A 148 -52.12 -2.49 31.47
C GLY A 148 -51.21 -2.58 32.68
N ARG A 149 -50.81 -1.42 33.23
CA ARG A 149 -50.21 -1.34 34.55
C ARG A 149 -51.23 -1.84 35.59
N PRO A 150 -50.88 -2.77 36.49
CA PRO A 150 -51.75 -3.13 37.60
C PRO A 150 -51.97 -1.91 38.52
N ARG A 151 -53.22 -1.74 38.93
CA ARG A 151 -53.71 -0.67 39.83
C ARG A 151 -52.95 -0.72 41.16
N ARG A 152 -52.32 0.40 41.56
CA ARG A 152 -52.02 0.64 42.97
C ARG A 152 -53.33 0.94 43.69
N ARG A 153 -53.81 -0.03 44.47
CA ARG A 153 -54.80 0.20 45.54
C ARG A 153 -54.06 0.90 46.68
N GLY A 154 -54.31 2.19 46.84
CA GLY A 154 -53.91 2.96 48.01
C GLY A 154 -55.08 3.06 48.98
N LEU A 155 -54.77 2.71 50.24
CA LEU A 155 -55.39 3.02 51.54
C LEU A 155 -56.69 3.82 51.55
#